data_AF-A0A6C0EBJ3-F1
#
_entry.id   AF-A0A6C0EBJ3-F1
#
_cell.length_a   1.000
_cell.length_b   1.000
_cell.length_c   1.000
_cell.angle_alpha   90.00
_cell.angle_beta   90.00
_cell.angle_gamma   90.00
#
_symmetry.space_group_name_H-M   'P 1'
#
loop_
_entity.id
_entity.type
_entity.pdbx_description
1 polymer ?
#
loop_
_entity_poly.entity_id
_entity_poly.type
_entity_poly.pdbx_seq_one_letter_code
_entity_poly.pdbx_strand_id
1 'polypeptide(L)'
;MDYNKNTLFAKRINEINSLIDNYVPNSITILKEKYSNELDNYKYIETIEEFSLLKLRGSLKYINKYDGNLRAGGLLIKIYKKDNNWIAIIKQMSGKRYNVSFKSNHIFYTECRTDSLRDWAECFISECDSGKYIIN
;
A
#
# COMPACT_ATOMS: atom_id res chain seq x y z
N MET A 1 28.33 -32.54 -25.77
CA MET A 1 26.98 -32.51 -26.39
C MET A 1 26.09 -31.69 -25.46
N ASP A 2 26.16 -30.35 -25.52
CA ASP A 2 25.54 -29.48 -24.49
C ASP A 2 24.64 -28.38 -25.06
N TYR A 3 24.49 -28.32 -26.38
CA TYR A 3 23.72 -27.27 -27.07
C TYR A 3 22.20 -27.36 -26.81
N ASN A 4 21.68 -28.54 -26.44
CA ASN A 4 20.25 -28.79 -26.26
C ASN A 4 19.70 -28.42 -24.87
N LYS A 5 20.55 -28.36 -23.83
CA LYS A 5 20.09 -27.97 -22.48
C LYS A 5 19.91 -26.47 -22.36
N ASN A 6 20.82 -25.68 -22.94
CA ASN A 6 20.75 -24.21 -22.90
C ASN A 6 19.55 -23.66 -23.67
N THR A 7 19.19 -24.26 -24.79
CA THR A 7 18.01 -23.91 -25.58
C THR A 7 16.70 -24.27 -24.88
N LEU A 8 16.66 -25.39 -24.16
CA LEU A 8 15.50 -25.77 -23.34
C LEU A 8 15.31 -24.81 -22.15
N PHE A 9 16.40 -24.45 -21.47
CA PHE A 9 16.36 -23.47 -20.36
C PHE A 9 15.89 -22.09 -20.83
N ALA A 10 16.40 -21.60 -21.96
CA ALA A 10 15.99 -20.32 -22.52
C ALA A 10 14.50 -20.31 -22.92
N LYS A 11 14.00 -21.40 -23.53
CA LYS A 11 12.56 -21.56 -23.81
C LYS A 11 11.72 -21.51 -22.54
N ARG A 12 12.16 -22.21 -21.49
CA ARG A 12 11.43 -22.30 -20.22
C ARG A 12 11.41 -20.95 -19.49
N ILE A 13 12.50 -20.17 -19.55
CA ILE A 13 12.53 -18.80 -19.03
C ILE A 13 11.60 -17.88 -19.83
N ASN A 14 11.58 -17.99 -21.16
CA ASN A 14 10.66 -17.20 -21.98
C ASN A 14 9.19 -17.59 -21.77
N GLU A 15 8.89 -18.87 -21.60
CA GLU A 15 7.55 -19.34 -21.21
C GLU A 15 7.15 -18.80 -19.84
N ILE A 16 8.06 -18.84 -18.85
CA ILE A 16 7.82 -18.27 -17.51
C ILE A 16 7.59 -16.76 -17.62
N ASN A 17 8.41 -16.01 -18.36
CA ASN A 17 8.26 -14.57 -18.53
C ASN A 17 6.97 -14.21 -19.26
N SER A 18 6.62 -14.95 -20.32
CA SER A 18 5.37 -14.78 -21.05
C SER A 18 4.15 -15.12 -20.18
N LEU A 19 4.25 -16.13 -19.33
CA LEU A 19 3.21 -16.45 -18.35
C LEU A 19 3.13 -15.39 -17.27
N ILE A 20 4.25 -14.86 -16.76
CA ILE A 20 4.26 -13.77 -15.79
C ILE A 20 3.57 -12.54 -16.40
N ASP A 21 3.92 -12.13 -17.61
CA ASP A 21 3.35 -10.96 -18.28
C ASP A 21 1.86 -11.13 -18.61
N ASN A 22 1.43 -12.33 -18.99
CA ASN A 22 0.02 -12.64 -19.27
C ASN A 22 -0.81 -12.98 -18.02
N TYR A 23 -0.16 -13.22 -16.86
CA TYR A 23 -0.78 -13.63 -15.60
C TYR A 23 -0.53 -12.62 -14.48
N VAL A 24 -0.39 -11.33 -14.82
CA VAL A 24 -0.69 -10.24 -13.88
C VAL A 24 -2.11 -9.75 -14.20
N PRO A 25 -3.19 -10.31 -13.61
CA PRO A 25 -4.55 -9.92 -13.93
C PRO A 25 -4.90 -8.49 -13.47
N ASN A 26 -3.93 -7.73 -12.93
CA ASN A 26 -4.15 -6.45 -12.28
C ASN A 26 -2.86 -5.61 -12.36
N SER A 27 -2.44 -5.19 -13.56
CA SER A 27 -1.42 -4.15 -13.63
C SER A 27 -1.88 -2.95 -12.80
N ILE A 28 -0.98 -2.32 -12.04
CA ILE A 28 -1.35 -1.21 -11.16
C ILE A 28 -2.05 -0.08 -11.95
N THR A 29 -1.73 0.09 -13.22
CA THR A 29 -2.40 1.02 -14.14
C THR A 29 -3.89 0.72 -14.25
N ILE A 30 -4.28 -0.54 -14.52
CA ILE A 30 -5.69 -0.96 -14.62
C ILE A 30 -6.42 -0.73 -13.29
N LEU A 31 -5.77 -1.04 -12.17
CA LEU A 31 -6.35 -0.81 -10.85
C LEU A 31 -6.55 0.67 -10.54
N LYS A 32 -5.61 1.53 -10.95
CA LYS A 32 -5.73 2.99 -10.80
C LYS A 32 -6.88 3.55 -11.63
N GLU A 33 -7.09 3.05 -12.83
CA GLU A 33 -8.23 3.44 -13.68
C GLU A 33 -9.56 2.99 -13.07
N LYS A 34 -9.64 1.72 -12.64
CA LYS A 34 -10.83 1.12 -12.02
C LYS A 34 -11.31 1.89 -10.78
N TYR A 35 -10.38 2.34 -9.95
CA TYR A 35 -10.68 3.05 -8.69
C TYR A 35 -10.33 4.55 -8.75
N SER A 36 -10.31 5.12 -9.94
CA SER A 36 -9.86 6.50 -10.18
C SER A 36 -10.62 7.52 -9.33
N ASN A 37 -11.96 7.42 -9.26
CA ASN A 37 -12.79 8.29 -8.43
C ASN A 37 -12.45 8.19 -6.94
N GLU A 38 -12.23 6.98 -6.43
CA GLU A 38 -11.91 6.76 -5.02
C GLU A 38 -10.48 7.18 -4.66
N LEU A 39 -9.60 7.33 -5.67
CA LEU A 39 -8.18 7.63 -5.52
C LEU A 39 -7.78 9.01 -6.06
N ASP A 40 -8.74 9.83 -6.51
CA ASP A 40 -8.57 11.12 -7.20
C ASP A 40 -7.60 12.10 -6.51
N ASN A 41 -7.48 12.03 -5.18
CA ASN A 41 -6.60 12.89 -4.38
C ASN A 41 -5.46 12.14 -3.64
N TYR A 42 -5.21 10.89 -4.03
CA TYR A 42 -4.19 10.06 -3.42
C TYR A 42 -2.99 9.89 -4.34
N LYS A 43 -1.80 10.11 -3.79
CA LYS A 43 -0.54 9.76 -4.42
C LYS A 43 -0.32 8.25 -4.30
N TYR A 44 0.04 7.59 -5.40
CA TYR A 44 0.54 6.22 -5.35
C TYR A 44 1.95 6.19 -4.77
N ILE A 45 2.20 5.28 -3.84
CA ILE A 45 3.50 5.13 -3.17
C ILE A 45 4.25 3.97 -3.82
N GLU A 46 5.34 4.30 -4.50
CA GLU A 46 6.03 3.36 -5.39
C GLU A 46 7.11 2.55 -4.66
N THR A 47 7.76 3.16 -3.67
CA THR A 47 8.94 2.58 -3.03
C THR A 47 8.77 2.40 -1.52
N ILE A 48 9.58 1.51 -0.97
CA ILE A 48 9.63 1.27 0.48
C ILE A 48 10.14 2.52 1.20
N GLU A 49 11.12 3.20 0.62
CA GLU A 49 11.72 4.41 1.16
C GLU A 49 10.66 5.48 1.32
N GLU A 50 9.86 5.72 0.27
CA GLU A 50 8.74 6.66 0.32
C GLU A 50 7.71 6.25 1.36
N PHE A 51 7.33 4.97 1.39
CA PHE A 51 6.39 4.44 2.37
C PHE A 51 6.86 4.65 3.82
N SER A 52 8.14 4.44 4.09
CA SER A 52 8.73 4.55 5.43
C SER A 52 8.78 6.00 5.95
N LEU A 53 8.72 6.98 5.04
CA LEU A 53 8.82 8.40 5.32
C LEU A 53 7.45 9.12 5.28
N LEU A 54 6.35 8.40 5.07
CA LEU A 54 5.03 9.00 5.09
C LEU A 54 4.76 9.65 6.44
N LYS A 55 4.24 10.88 6.39
CA LYS A 55 3.85 11.59 7.61
C LYS A 55 2.69 10.87 8.28
N LEU A 56 2.78 10.74 9.60
CA LEU A 56 1.63 10.34 10.39
C LEU A 56 0.51 11.37 10.22
N ARG A 57 -0.73 10.96 10.48
CA ARG A 57 -1.97 11.75 10.34
C ARG A 57 -2.42 12.02 8.90
N GLY A 58 -1.75 11.49 7.88
CA GLY A 58 -2.34 11.42 6.54
C GLY A 58 -3.34 10.27 6.39
N SER A 59 -4.15 10.32 5.34
CA SER A 59 -5.07 9.24 5.01
C SER A 59 -4.40 8.24 4.07
N LEU A 60 -4.54 6.95 4.37
CA LEU A 60 -3.99 5.85 3.59
C LEU A 60 -5.12 4.96 3.08
N LYS A 61 -5.15 4.72 1.77
CA LYS A 61 -5.95 3.69 1.10
C LYS A 61 -5.02 2.64 0.51
N TYR A 62 -5.55 1.44 0.29
CA TYR A 62 -4.73 0.35 -0.23
C TYR A 62 -5.56 -0.67 -1.01
N ILE A 63 -4.93 -1.24 -2.04
CA ILE A 63 -5.47 -2.33 -2.84
C ILE A 63 -4.62 -3.57 -2.56
N ASN A 64 -5.25 -4.70 -2.25
CA ASN A 64 -4.51 -5.94 -2.04
C ASN A 64 -4.00 -6.47 -3.39
N LYS A 65 -2.70 -6.82 -3.46
CA LYS A 65 -2.05 -7.24 -4.71
C LYS A 65 -2.55 -8.58 -5.25
N TYR A 66 -3.14 -9.42 -4.40
CA TYR A 66 -3.62 -10.75 -4.77
C TYR A 66 -5.06 -10.71 -5.29
N ASP A 67 -5.95 -10.01 -4.58
CA ASP A 67 -7.38 -9.97 -4.93
C ASP A 67 -7.80 -8.74 -5.75
N GLY A 68 -6.94 -7.72 -5.87
CA GLY A 68 -7.19 -6.51 -6.64
C GLY A 68 -8.29 -5.60 -6.07
N ASN A 69 -8.74 -5.84 -4.83
CA ASN A 69 -9.84 -5.08 -4.22
C ASN A 69 -9.31 -3.92 -3.38
N LEU A 70 -9.90 -2.74 -3.61
CA LEU A 70 -9.73 -1.57 -2.76
C LEU A 70 -10.32 -1.85 -1.38
N ARG A 71 -9.54 -1.59 -0.33
CA ARG A 71 -9.97 -1.74 1.05
C ARG A 71 -10.30 -0.39 1.66
N ALA A 72 -11.18 -0.41 2.66
CA ALA A 72 -11.50 0.76 3.45
C ALA A 72 -10.21 1.23 4.15
N GLY A 73 -9.73 2.40 3.72
CA GLY A 73 -8.52 3.02 4.24
C GLY A 73 -8.65 3.51 5.68
N GLY A 74 -7.79 4.43 6.09
CA GLY A 74 -7.83 5.02 7.42
C GLY A 74 -6.71 6.01 7.67
N LEU A 75 -6.73 6.62 8.85
CA LEU A 75 -5.70 7.55 9.28
C LEU A 75 -4.43 6.78 9.65
N LEU A 76 -3.31 7.17 9.05
CA LEU A 76 -2.00 6.61 9.35
C LEU A 76 -1.52 7.05 10.73
N ILE A 77 -1.32 6.11 11.65
CA ILE A 77 -0.93 6.41 13.04
C ILE A 77 0.43 5.84 13.45
N LYS A 78 0.95 4.82 12.75
CA LYS A 78 2.29 4.27 12.99
C LYS A 78 2.84 3.61 11.73
N ILE A 79 4.15 3.70 11.52
CA ILE A 79 4.89 2.89 10.55
C ILE A 79 6.03 2.21 11.30
N TYR A 80 6.26 0.93 11.01
CA TYR A 80 7.37 0.17 11.60
C TYR A 80 7.80 -0.98 10.69
N LYS A 81 8.99 -1.50 10.95
CA LYS A 81 9.54 -2.67 10.27
C LYS A 81 9.41 -3.91 11.18
N LYS A 82 8.88 -5.01 10.65
CA LYS A 82 8.77 -6.31 11.33
C LYS A 82 9.05 -7.44 10.34
N ASP A 83 9.92 -8.37 10.70
CA ASP A 83 10.27 -9.54 9.87
C ASP A 83 10.65 -9.16 8.43
N ASN A 84 11.46 -8.10 8.29
CA ASN A 84 11.86 -7.48 7.04
C ASN A 84 10.71 -6.90 6.17
N ASN A 85 9.51 -6.75 6.72
CA ASN A 85 8.37 -6.13 6.08
C ASN A 85 8.05 -4.77 6.72
N TRP A 86 7.76 -3.78 5.90
CA TRP A 86 7.25 -2.49 6.37
C TRP A 86 5.73 -2.55 6.51
N ILE A 87 5.25 -2.13 7.68
CA ILE A 87 3.85 -2.20 8.09
C ILE A 87 3.41 -0.82 8.56
N ALA A 88 2.29 -0.34 8.01
CA ALA A 88 1.54 0.79 8.53
C ALA A 88 0.41 0.30 9.45
N ILE A 89 0.16 1.03 10.52
CA ILE A 89 -1.08 0.92 11.29
C ILE A 89 -1.97 2.07 10.88
N ILE A 90 -3.17 1.73 10.41
CA ILE A 90 -4.23 2.69 10.13
C ILE A 90 -5.36 2.55 11.13
N LYS A 91 -6.04 3.65 11.46
CA LYS A 91 -7.23 3.68 12.32
C LYS A 91 -8.42 4.23 11.54
N GLN A 92 -9.56 3.56 11.63
CA GLN A 92 -10.82 3.98 11.02
C GLN A 92 -11.67 4.80 12.00
N MET A 93 -12.70 5.49 11.48
CA MET A 93 -13.74 6.18 12.29
C MET A 93 -14.33 5.29 13.38
N SER A 94 -14.56 4.02 13.05
CA SER A 94 -15.09 3.02 13.97
C SER A 94 -14.18 2.69 15.15
N GLY A 95 -12.96 3.23 15.19
CA GLY A 95 -11.92 2.93 16.17
C GLY A 95 -11.10 1.68 15.83
N LYS A 96 -11.55 0.87 14.84
CA LYS A 96 -10.84 -0.33 14.39
C LYS A 96 -9.47 0.04 13.81
N ARG A 97 -8.48 -0.81 14.10
CA ARG A 97 -7.10 -0.68 13.63
C ARG A 97 -6.77 -1.82 12.67
N TYR A 98 -6.02 -1.50 11.63
CA TYR A 98 -5.58 -2.46 10.63
C TYR A 98 -4.09 -2.33 10.38
N ASN A 99 -3.43 -3.48 10.21
CA ASN A 99 -2.04 -3.55 9.77
C ASN A 99 -2.02 -3.67 8.25
N VAL A 100 -1.32 -2.77 7.59
CA VAL A 100 -1.20 -2.72 6.13
C VAL A 100 0.26 -2.90 5.76
N SER A 101 0.60 -4.03 5.16
CA SER A 101 1.97 -4.30 4.70
C SER A 101 2.21 -3.68 3.33
N PHE A 102 3.36 -3.05 3.13
CA PHE A 102 3.75 -2.55 1.81
C PHE A 102 3.95 -3.68 0.80
N LYS A 103 4.45 -4.84 1.27
CA LYS A 103 4.72 -6.01 0.43
C LYS A 103 3.45 -6.53 -0.25
N SER A 104 2.35 -6.64 0.48
CA SER A 104 1.12 -7.28 -0.01
C SER A 104 0.10 -6.32 -0.62
N ASN A 105 0.35 -5.01 -0.60
CA ASN A 105 -0.64 -4.01 -1.00
C ASN A 105 -0.04 -2.91 -1.87
N HIS A 106 -0.81 -2.43 -2.84
CA HIS A 106 -0.57 -1.15 -3.50
C HIS A 106 -1.06 -0.03 -2.58
N ILE A 107 -0.18 0.91 -2.24
CA ILE A 107 -0.45 1.93 -1.23
C ILE A 107 -0.73 3.26 -1.90
N PHE A 108 -1.77 3.93 -1.41
CA PHE A 108 -2.20 5.25 -1.85
C PHE A 108 -2.29 6.15 -0.62
N TYR A 109 -1.69 7.32 -0.68
CA TYR A 109 -1.58 8.21 0.47
C TYR A 109 -1.89 9.65 0.09
N THR A 110 -2.53 10.37 1.01
CA THR A 110 -2.73 11.81 0.90
C THR A 110 -2.44 12.47 2.25
N GLU A 111 -1.69 13.57 2.21
CA GLU A 111 -1.47 14.38 3.41
C GLU A 111 -2.79 15.09 3.77
N CYS A 112 -3.15 15.13 5.05
CA CYS A 112 -4.29 15.92 5.51
C CYS A 112 -3.96 17.42 5.36
N ARG A 113 -4.33 18.01 4.22
CA ARG A 113 -4.15 19.43 3.91
C ARG A 113 -5.44 20.24 3.99
N THR A 114 -6.61 19.59 4.03
CA THR A 114 -7.93 20.23 4.02
C THR A 114 -8.64 20.11 5.37
N ASP A 115 -9.42 21.13 5.71
CA ASP A 115 -10.20 21.22 6.96
C ASP A 115 -11.18 20.05 7.13
N SER A 116 -11.71 19.46 6.06
CA SER A 116 -12.64 18.32 6.16
C SER A 116 -11.98 17.01 6.64
N LEU A 117 -10.73 16.77 6.25
CA LEU A 117 -9.93 15.65 6.78
C LEU A 117 -9.43 15.98 8.19
N ARG A 118 -9.24 17.27 8.50
CA ARG A 118 -8.86 17.76 9.82
C ARG A 118 -9.99 17.53 10.82
N ASP A 119 -11.23 17.90 10.49
CA ASP A 119 -12.43 17.63 11.31
C ASP A 119 -12.64 16.13 11.53
N TRP A 120 -12.41 15.31 10.49
CA TRP A 120 -12.45 13.86 10.62
C TRP A 120 -11.31 13.32 11.52
N ALA A 121 -10.13 13.91 11.41
CA ALA A 121 -8.94 13.50 12.13
C ALA A 121 -8.83 14.14 13.52
N GLU A 122 -9.63 15.15 13.89
CA GLU A 122 -9.50 15.91 15.14
C GLU A 122 -9.55 15.00 16.38
N CYS A 123 -10.49 14.05 16.40
CA CYS A 123 -10.59 13.04 17.46
C CYS A 123 -9.35 12.13 17.55
N PHE A 124 -8.63 11.94 16.45
CA PHE A 124 -7.47 11.06 16.37
C PHE A 124 -6.14 11.80 16.52
N ILE A 125 -6.07 13.05 16.07
CA ILE A 125 -4.93 13.94 16.20
C ILE A 125 -4.72 14.26 17.68
N SER A 126 -5.79 14.52 18.45
CA SER A 126 -5.67 14.71 19.90
C SER A 126 -5.12 13.47 20.63
N GLU A 127 -5.50 12.26 20.21
CA GLU A 127 -4.94 11.02 20.75
C GLU A 127 -3.47 10.83 20.38
N CYS A 128 -3.08 11.17 19.14
CA CYS A 128 -1.68 11.14 18.70
C CYS A 128 -0.82 12.20 19.42
N ASP A 129 -1.36 13.41 19.62
CA ASP A 129 -0.70 14.51 20.34
C ASP A 129 -0.58 14.24 21.84
N SER A 130 -1.48 13.44 22.43
CA SER A 130 -1.44 13.06 23.86
C SER A 130 -0.30 12.10 24.24
N GLY A 131 0.53 11.67 23.28
CA GLY A 131 1.67 10.77 23.56
C GLY A 131 1.27 9.33 23.92
N LYS A 132 -0.01 8.95 23.78
CA LYS A 132 -0.51 7.59 24.06
C LYS A 132 0.07 6.50 23.14
N TYR A 133 0.73 6.88 22.06
CA TYR A 133 1.40 5.95 21.15
C TYR A 133 2.90 5.97 21.46
N ILE A 134 3.29 5.14 22.43
CA ILE A 134 4.69 4.95 22.79
C ILE A 134 5.44 4.41 21.56
N ILE A 135 6.46 5.16 21.14
CA ILE A 135 7.49 4.72 20.22
C ILE A 135 8.41 3.81 21.04
N ASN A 136 8.05 2.53 21.14
CA ASN A 136 8.97 1.45 21.46
C ASN A 136 9.30 0.71 20.17
#